data_AF-A0A2E4S217-F1
#
_entry.id   AF-A0A2E4S217-F1
#
_cell.length_a   1.000
_cell.length_b   1.000
_cell.length_c   1.000
_cell.angle_alpha   90.00
_cell.angle_beta   90.00
_cell.angle_gamma   90.00
#
_symmetry.space_group_name_H-M   'P 1'
#
loop_
_entity.id
_entity.type
_entity.pdbx_description
1 polymer ?
#
loop_
_entity_poly.entity_id
_entity_poly.type
_entity_poly.pdbx_seq_one_letter_code
_entity_poly.pdbx_strand_id
1 'polypeptide(L)'
;MNPEDYFRELHAYELERRERFNELLSLPLGIITLTGGALYTLASNVERFDNAYEYLSIGVVGVGALLLIAACYELWKVAINKGYCFPAHADELHKYQSEVRKYETDTSNAEHEFSSFLTREFVRCASTNGRINDRRSEHHHKLKKRMILALATLGVAGTVQIGLSLVNNS
;
A
#
# COMPACT_ATOMS: atom_id res chain seq x y z
N MET A 1 7.61 29.06 14.51
CA MET A 1 6.61 28.57 13.55
C MET A 1 5.25 28.68 14.20
N ASN A 2 4.25 29.27 13.53
CA ASN A 2 2.89 29.33 14.06
C ASN A 2 2.32 27.90 14.10
N PRO A 3 1.61 27.48 15.15
CA PRO A 3 0.88 26.20 15.19
C PRO A 3 0.09 25.88 13.91
N GLU A 4 -0.57 26.88 13.31
CA GLU A 4 -1.33 26.70 12.06
C GLU A 4 -0.44 26.20 10.91
N ASP A 5 0.72 26.84 10.72
CA ASP A 5 1.68 26.46 9.68
C ASP A 5 2.19 25.03 9.89
N TYR A 6 2.48 24.66 11.15
CA TYR A 6 2.92 23.30 11.49
C TYR A 6 1.89 22.24 11.13
N PHE A 7 0.62 22.45 11.48
CA PHE A 7 -0.41 21.45 11.19
C PHE A 7 -0.78 21.40 9.70
N ARG A 8 -0.69 22.54 8.99
CA ARG A 8 -0.80 22.57 7.52
C ARG A 8 0.32 21.76 6.87
N GLU A 9 1.57 21.95 7.30
CA GLU A 9 2.72 21.19 6.80
C GLU A 9 2.58 19.70 7.11
N LEU A 10 2.17 19.35 8.33
CA LEU A 10 1.93 17.95 8.71
C LEU A 10 0.83 17.31 7.85
N HIS A 11 -0.26 18.03 7.58
CA HIS A 11 -1.30 17.56 6.68
C HIS A 11 -0.76 17.35 5.25
N ALA A 12 0.01 18.31 4.72
CA ALA A 12 0.64 18.19 3.41
C ALA A 12 1.60 17.00 3.33
N TYR A 13 2.40 16.78 4.37
CA TYR A 13 3.29 15.62 4.49
C TYR A 13 2.52 14.29 4.43
N GLU A 14 1.37 14.19 5.10
CA GLU A 14 0.55 12.97 5.05
C GLU A 14 -0.10 12.74 3.67
N LEU A 15 -0.40 13.81 2.92
CA LEU A 15 -0.82 13.70 1.52
C LEU A 15 0.32 13.28 0.61
N GLU A 16 1.54 13.77 0.84
CA GLU A 16 2.72 13.35 0.09
C GLU A 16 3.04 11.87 0.34
N ARG A 17 2.95 11.40 1.60
CA ARG A 17 3.08 9.97 1.94
C ARG A 17 2.11 9.11 1.15
N ARG A 18 0.87 9.58 0.95
CA ARG A 18 -0.14 8.87 0.14
C ARG A 18 0.31 8.70 -1.31
N GLU A 19 0.91 9.73 -1.91
CA GLU A 19 1.38 9.71 -3.29
C GLU A 19 2.58 8.81 -3.47
N ARG A 20 3.57 8.90 -2.56
CA ARG A 20 4.72 7.98 -2.53
C ARG A 20 4.28 6.52 -2.50
N PHE A 21 3.25 6.17 -1.73
CA PHE A 21 2.74 4.79 -1.74
C PHE A 21 2.20 4.38 -3.12
N ASN A 22 1.52 5.26 -3.83
CA ASN A 22 0.95 4.95 -5.15
C ASN A 22 2.06 4.72 -6.19
N GLU A 23 3.11 5.53 -6.15
CA GLU A 23 4.30 5.37 -7.02
C GLU A 23 4.98 4.02 -6.78
N LEU A 24 5.05 3.61 -5.52
CA LEU A 24 5.69 2.36 -5.09
C LEU A 24 4.90 1.09 -5.45
N LEU A 25 3.67 1.16 -5.97
CA LEU A 25 2.87 -0.02 -6.33
C LEU A 25 3.28 -0.66 -7.65
N SER A 26 3.90 0.11 -8.55
CA SER A 26 4.30 -0.34 -9.90
C SER A 26 5.28 -1.52 -9.85
N LEU A 27 6.33 -1.39 -9.03
CA LEU A 27 7.37 -2.41 -8.90
C LEU A 27 6.84 -3.73 -8.30
N PRO A 28 6.11 -3.75 -7.17
CA PRO A 28 5.45 -4.95 -6.67
C PRO A 28 4.55 -5.65 -7.69
N LEU A 29 3.77 -4.89 -8.45
CA LEU A 29 2.89 -5.44 -9.48
C LEU A 29 3.70 -6.15 -10.59
N GLY A 30 4.80 -5.54 -11.03
CA GLY A 30 5.72 -6.14 -12.00
C GLY A 30 6.33 -7.44 -11.50
N ILE A 31 6.84 -7.45 -10.26
CA ILE A 31 7.42 -8.65 -9.64
C ILE A 31 6.38 -9.76 -9.48
N ILE A 32 5.16 -9.44 -9.03
CA ILE A 32 4.06 -10.42 -8.92
C ILE A 32 3.74 -11.02 -10.28
N THR A 33 3.65 -10.19 -11.32
CA THR A 33 3.37 -10.66 -12.70
C THR A 33 4.44 -11.61 -13.20
N LEU A 34 5.73 -11.23 -13.05
CA LEU A 34 6.86 -12.06 -13.48
C LEU A 34 6.93 -13.38 -12.71
N THR A 35 6.79 -13.32 -11.39
CA THR A 35 6.82 -14.51 -10.52
C THR A 35 5.64 -15.43 -10.83
N GLY A 36 4.45 -14.87 -11.07
CA GLY A 36 3.26 -15.62 -11.47
C GLY A 36 3.43 -16.33 -12.80
N GLY A 37 3.97 -15.64 -13.81
CA GLY A 37 4.31 -16.25 -15.10
C GLY A 37 5.35 -17.36 -14.97
N ALA A 38 6.40 -17.16 -14.17
CA ALA A 38 7.43 -18.17 -13.94
C ALA A 38 6.88 -19.42 -13.24
N LEU A 39 6.04 -19.24 -12.20
CA LEU A 39 5.38 -20.36 -11.53
C LEU A 39 4.40 -21.09 -12.46
N TYR A 40 3.67 -20.36 -13.30
CA TYR A 40 2.79 -20.97 -14.31
C TYR A 40 3.57 -21.85 -15.29
N THR A 41 4.70 -21.36 -15.81
CA THR A 41 5.57 -22.14 -16.71
C THR A 41 6.12 -23.39 -16.03
N LEU A 42 6.53 -23.29 -14.75
CA LEU A 42 6.99 -24.46 -13.99
C LEU A 42 5.86 -25.47 -13.78
N ALA A 43 4.65 -25.00 -13.47
CA ALA A 43 3.48 -25.85 -13.31
C ALA A 43 3.12 -26.59 -14.62
N SER A 44 3.22 -25.93 -15.77
CA SER A 44 2.86 -26.53 -17.07
C SER A 44 3.84 -27.60 -17.54
N ASN A 45 5.05 -27.66 -16.97
CA ASN A 45 6.06 -28.65 -17.34
C ASN A 45 5.93 -29.98 -16.58
N VAL A 46 4.96 -30.10 -15.67
CA VAL A 46 4.71 -31.35 -14.93
C VAL A 46 3.67 -32.17 -15.70
N GLU A 47 4.13 -33.14 -16.48
CA GLU A 47 3.27 -33.97 -17.34
C GLU A 47 2.76 -35.24 -16.66
N ARG A 48 3.47 -35.74 -15.63
CA ARG A 48 3.17 -37.01 -14.95
C ARG A 48 3.23 -36.83 -13.42
N PHE A 49 2.63 -37.79 -12.71
CA PHE A 49 2.54 -37.83 -11.24
C PHE A 49 3.01 -39.20 -10.72
N ASP A 50 4.12 -39.67 -11.28
CA ASP A 50 4.59 -41.04 -11.14
C ASP A 50 5.78 -41.14 -10.18
N ASN A 51 6.46 -40.02 -9.89
CA ASN A 51 7.62 -40.00 -9.00
C ASN A 51 7.56 -38.92 -7.90
N ALA A 52 8.35 -39.12 -6.84
CA ALA A 52 8.39 -38.22 -5.69
C ALA A 52 8.85 -36.78 -6.03
N TYR A 53 9.67 -36.62 -7.08
CA TYR A 53 10.15 -35.31 -7.52
C TYR A 53 9.03 -34.48 -8.17
N GLU A 54 8.10 -35.10 -8.89
CA GLU A 54 6.92 -34.44 -9.46
C GLU A 54 5.99 -33.95 -8.35
N TYR A 55 5.67 -34.79 -7.37
CA TYR A 55 4.89 -34.38 -6.19
C TYR A 55 5.55 -33.23 -5.43
N LEU A 56 6.88 -33.29 -5.26
CA LEU A 56 7.63 -32.20 -4.62
C LEU A 56 7.56 -30.91 -5.45
N SER A 57 7.73 -30.99 -6.77
CA SER A 57 7.66 -29.83 -7.68
C SER A 57 6.31 -29.13 -7.57
N ILE A 58 5.21 -29.88 -7.67
CA ILE A 58 3.85 -29.37 -7.53
C ILE A 58 3.62 -28.77 -6.14
N GLY A 59 4.11 -29.43 -5.09
CA GLY A 59 4.01 -28.94 -3.72
C GLY A 59 4.68 -27.57 -3.55
N VAL A 60 5.91 -27.41 -4.05
CA VAL A 60 6.66 -26.15 -3.95
C VAL A 60 6.01 -25.06 -4.80
N VAL A 61 5.58 -25.37 -6.02
CA VAL A 61 4.86 -24.42 -6.90
C VAL A 61 3.53 -23.99 -6.27
N GLY A 62 2.80 -24.92 -5.65
CA GLY A 62 1.56 -24.63 -4.94
C GLY A 62 1.75 -23.67 -3.76
N VAL A 63 2.79 -23.88 -2.95
CA VAL A 63 3.16 -22.94 -1.87
C VAL A 63 3.51 -21.56 -2.45
N GLY A 64 4.27 -21.50 -3.55
CA GLY A 64 4.58 -20.26 -4.25
C GLY A 64 3.33 -19.52 -4.74
N ALA A 65 2.37 -20.25 -5.31
CA ALA A 65 1.10 -19.68 -5.77
C ALA A 65 0.28 -19.11 -4.61
N LEU A 66 0.19 -19.81 -3.47
CA LEU A 66 -0.49 -19.31 -2.27
C LEU A 66 0.18 -18.04 -1.73
N LEU A 67 1.52 -17.98 -1.72
CA LEU A 67 2.26 -16.78 -1.32
C LEU A 67 2.00 -15.60 -2.27
N LEU A 68 1.90 -15.84 -3.58
CA LEU A 68 1.53 -14.80 -4.55
C LEU A 68 0.10 -14.31 -4.36
N ILE A 69 -0.87 -15.19 -4.15
CA ILE A 69 -2.26 -14.79 -3.85
C ILE A 69 -2.29 -13.93 -2.60
N ALA A 70 -1.56 -14.34 -1.55
CA ALA A 70 -1.44 -13.58 -0.34
C ALA A 70 -0.73 -12.22 -0.58
N ALA A 71 0.26 -12.14 -1.47
CA ALA A 71 0.88 -10.87 -1.87
C ALA A 71 -0.09 -9.96 -2.61
N CYS A 72 -0.87 -10.48 -3.56
CA CYS A 72 -1.92 -9.74 -4.26
C CYS A 72 -2.95 -9.15 -3.30
N TYR A 73 -3.33 -9.90 -2.27
CA TYR A 73 -4.25 -9.42 -1.24
C TYR A 73 -3.69 -8.24 -0.43
N GLU A 74 -2.41 -8.26 -0.05
CA GLU A 74 -1.78 -7.10 0.62
C GLU A 74 -1.63 -5.92 -0.35
N LEU A 75 -1.25 -6.17 -1.61
CA LEU A 75 -1.15 -5.14 -2.64
C LEU A 75 -2.49 -4.41 -2.80
N TRP A 76 -3.59 -5.17 -2.88
CA TRP A 76 -4.94 -4.63 -2.94
C TRP A 76 -5.27 -3.73 -1.73
N LYS A 77 -4.87 -4.13 -0.52
CA LYS A 77 -5.06 -3.31 0.69
C LYS A 77 -4.25 -2.02 0.69
N VAL A 78 -3.04 -2.03 0.11
CA VAL A 78 -2.22 -0.80 -0.01
C VAL A 78 -2.81 0.11 -1.10
N ALA A 79 -3.37 -0.46 -2.16
CA ALA A 79 -3.92 0.27 -3.31
C ALA A 79 -5.30 0.87 -3.04
N ILE A 80 -6.18 0.15 -2.34
CA ILE A 80 -7.50 0.68 -2.01
C ILE A 80 -7.36 1.78 -0.96
N ASN A 81 -7.78 2.97 -1.39
CA ASN A 81 -7.81 4.13 -0.55
C ASN A 81 -9.25 4.44 -0.11
N LYS A 82 -9.53 4.34 1.20
CA LYS A 82 -10.82 4.76 1.76
C LYS A 82 -10.59 5.67 2.96
N GLY A 83 -11.19 6.85 2.93
CA GLY A 83 -11.36 7.71 4.10
C GLY A 83 -10.29 8.76 4.37
N TYR A 84 -9.50 9.19 3.37
CA TYR A 84 -8.66 10.38 3.56
C TYR A 84 -9.54 11.60 3.85
N CYS A 85 -9.11 12.35 4.84
CA CYS A 85 -9.69 13.62 5.23
C CYS A 85 -9.01 14.73 4.45
N PHE A 86 -9.84 15.67 4.00
CA PHE A 86 -9.39 16.94 3.44
C PHE A 86 -10.06 18.05 4.24
N PRO A 87 -9.36 19.17 4.49
CA PRO A 87 -9.98 20.35 5.06
C PRO A 87 -11.18 20.81 4.21
N ALA A 88 -12.07 21.59 4.83
CA ALA A 88 -13.18 22.25 4.15
C ALA A 88 -12.73 22.96 2.86
N HIS A 89 -13.61 22.99 1.87
CA HIS A 89 -13.29 23.58 0.57
C HIS A 89 -13.11 25.10 0.68
N ALA A 90 -12.37 25.68 -0.27
CA ALA A 90 -12.04 27.10 -0.24
C ALA A 90 -13.27 28.01 -0.17
N ASP A 91 -14.38 27.63 -0.81
CA ASP A 91 -15.63 28.39 -0.75
C ASP A 91 -16.32 28.29 0.62
N GLU A 92 -16.26 27.12 1.27
CA GLU A 92 -16.77 26.91 2.64
C GLU A 92 -15.94 27.70 3.66
N LEU A 93 -14.61 27.67 3.52
CA LEU A 93 -13.70 28.47 4.34
C LEU A 93 -13.95 29.97 4.17
N HIS A 94 -14.16 30.42 2.94
CA HIS A 94 -14.43 31.83 2.66
C HIS A 94 -15.80 32.28 3.21
N LYS A 95 -16.82 31.42 3.10
CA LYS A 95 -18.14 31.66 3.71
C LYS A 95 -18.03 31.76 5.23
N TYR A 96 -17.38 30.79 5.87
CA TYR A 96 -17.18 30.77 7.32
C TYR A 96 -16.40 32.00 7.81
N GLN A 97 -15.31 32.37 7.12
CA GLN A 97 -14.56 33.60 7.43
C GLN A 97 -15.44 34.85 7.35
N SER A 98 -16.29 34.93 6.31
CA SER A 98 -17.20 36.04 6.11
C SER A 98 -18.31 36.09 7.17
N GLU A 99 -18.78 34.93 7.65
CA GLU A 99 -19.76 34.83 8.73
C GLU A 99 -19.16 35.27 10.07
N VAL A 100 -17.98 34.75 10.44
CA VAL A 100 -17.30 35.14 11.68
C VAL A 100 -17.06 36.65 11.73
N ARG A 101 -16.61 37.26 10.62
CA ARG A 101 -16.42 38.72 10.51
C ARG A 101 -17.71 39.55 10.63
N LYS A 102 -18.89 38.96 10.41
CA LYS A 102 -20.18 39.65 10.58
C LYS A 102 -20.65 39.66 12.03
N TYR A 103 -20.29 38.64 12.80
CA TYR A 103 -20.74 38.48 14.18
C TYR A 103 -19.77 39.07 15.21
N GLU A 104 -18.47 39.10 14.90
CA GLU A 104 -17.44 39.68 15.75
C GLU A 104 -17.23 41.18 15.45
N THR A 105 -17.40 42.03 16.45
CA THR A 105 -17.11 43.47 16.36
C THR A 105 -15.61 43.78 16.40
N ASP A 106 -14.80 42.87 16.95
CA ASP A 106 -13.34 42.95 16.95
C ASP A 106 -12.75 42.06 15.86
N THR A 107 -12.12 42.71 14.87
CA THR A 107 -11.43 42.02 13.76
C THR A 107 -10.39 41.02 14.26
N SER A 108 -9.71 41.31 15.37
CA SER A 108 -8.68 40.42 15.92
C SER A 108 -9.29 39.12 16.45
N ASN A 109 -10.44 39.18 17.11
CA ASN A 109 -11.18 37.99 17.54
C ASN A 109 -11.68 37.18 16.34
N ALA A 110 -12.17 37.85 15.30
CA ALA A 110 -12.64 37.17 14.09
C ALA A 110 -11.52 36.38 13.39
N GLU A 111 -10.32 36.96 13.30
CA GLU A 111 -9.14 36.31 12.73
C GLU A 111 -8.66 35.15 13.60
N HIS A 112 -8.66 35.33 14.92
CA HIS A 112 -8.29 34.26 15.85
C HIS A 112 -9.25 33.07 15.78
N GLU A 113 -10.56 33.30 15.75
CA GLU A 113 -11.54 32.20 15.64
C GLU A 113 -11.40 31.46 14.31
N PHE A 114 -11.23 32.19 13.21
CA PHE A 114 -11.00 31.58 11.90
C PHE A 114 -9.71 30.74 11.85
N SER A 115 -8.59 31.28 12.36
CA SER A 115 -7.31 30.55 12.45
C SER A 115 -7.43 29.32 13.37
N SER A 116 -8.17 29.43 14.48
CA SER A 116 -8.45 28.30 15.37
C SER A 116 -9.26 27.21 14.68
N PHE A 117 -10.29 27.58 13.91
CA PHE A 117 -11.06 26.64 13.10
C PHE A 117 -10.20 25.93 12.05
N LEU A 118 -9.41 26.67 11.27
CA LEU A 118 -8.48 26.09 10.29
C LEU A 118 -7.50 25.12 10.93
N THR A 119 -6.93 25.52 12.08
CA THR A 119 -6.01 24.67 12.84
C THR A 119 -6.68 23.36 13.25
N ARG A 120 -7.93 23.40 13.75
CA ARG A 120 -8.70 22.20 14.11
C ARG A 120 -8.94 21.28 12.91
N GLU A 121 -9.27 21.84 11.75
CA GLU A 121 -9.45 21.07 10.51
C GLU A 121 -8.16 20.38 10.07
N PHE A 122 -7.02 21.08 10.06
CA PHE A 122 -5.73 20.49 9.72
C PHE A 122 -5.32 19.39 10.70
N VAL A 123 -5.48 19.61 12.01
CA VAL A 123 -5.20 18.60 13.04
C VAL A 123 -6.05 17.34 12.83
N ARG A 124 -7.36 17.51 12.59
CA ARG A 124 -8.29 16.41 12.33
C ARG A 124 -7.86 15.60 11.11
N CYS A 125 -7.57 16.29 10.01
CA CYS A 125 -7.22 15.62 8.77
C CYS A 125 -5.83 14.99 8.79
N ALA A 126 -4.82 15.66 9.33
CA ALA A 126 -3.49 15.10 9.52
C ALA A 126 -3.53 13.84 10.39
N SER A 127 -4.27 13.86 11.50
CA SER A 127 -4.42 12.70 12.39
C SER A 127 -5.11 11.52 11.70
N THR A 128 -6.17 11.79 10.93
CA THR A 128 -6.91 10.76 10.19
C THR A 128 -6.04 10.15 9.08
N ASN A 129 -5.38 11.00 8.30
CA ASN A 129 -4.52 10.60 7.19
C ASN A 129 -3.28 9.83 7.69
N GLY A 130 -2.68 10.26 8.80
CA GLY A 130 -1.57 9.55 9.46
C GLY A 130 -1.95 8.12 9.86
N ARG A 131 -3.10 7.93 10.52
CA ARG A 131 -3.60 6.58 10.87
C ARG A 131 -3.81 5.69 9.64
N ILE A 132 -4.29 6.27 8.54
CA ILE A 132 -4.47 5.53 7.28
C ILE A 132 -3.11 5.16 6.68
N ASN A 133 -2.17 6.10 6.63
CA ASN A 133 -0.82 5.87 6.14
C ASN A 133 -0.06 4.83 6.96
N ASP A 134 -0.25 4.77 8.28
CA ASP A 134 0.39 3.79 9.14
C ASP A 134 -0.13 2.37 8.85
N ARG A 135 -1.45 2.21 8.67
CA ARG A 135 -2.03 0.94 8.21
C ARG A 135 -1.53 0.53 6.83
N ARG A 136 -1.42 1.48 5.90
CA ARG A 136 -0.84 1.23 4.56
C ARG A 136 0.62 0.79 4.67
N SER A 137 1.39 1.41 5.55
CA SER A 137 2.79 1.05 5.82
C SER A 137 2.90 -0.40 6.31
N GLU A 138 2.00 -0.83 7.20
CA GLU A 138 1.95 -2.21 7.70
C GLU A 138 1.67 -3.22 6.57
N HIS A 139 0.65 -2.97 5.75
CA HIS A 139 0.30 -3.82 4.61
C HIS A 139 1.42 -3.84 3.56
N HIS A 140 2.07 -2.71 3.31
CA HIS A 140 3.21 -2.62 2.40
C HIS A 140 4.42 -3.42 2.91
N HIS A 141 4.67 -3.45 4.22
CA HIS A 141 5.71 -4.29 4.80
C HIS A 141 5.37 -5.79 4.65
N LYS A 142 4.11 -6.18 4.92
CA LYS A 142 3.62 -7.56 4.73
C LYS A 142 3.73 -8.00 3.26
N LEU A 143 3.38 -7.12 2.32
CA LEU A 143 3.53 -7.32 0.88
C LEU A 143 4.98 -7.66 0.53
N LYS A 144 5.94 -6.82 0.94
CA LYS A 144 7.37 -7.06 0.69
C LYS A 144 7.83 -8.41 1.24
N LYS A 145 7.44 -8.76 2.47
CA LYS A 145 7.77 -10.05 3.07
C LYS A 145 7.23 -11.22 2.25
N ARG A 146 5.96 -11.17 1.83
CA ARG A 146 5.33 -12.22 1.01
C ARG A 146 5.98 -12.35 -0.36
N MET A 147 6.35 -11.24 -0.99
CA MET A 147 7.06 -11.24 -2.27
C MET A 147 8.45 -11.89 -2.16
N ILE A 148 9.22 -11.56 -1.12
CA ILE A 148 10.53 -12.19 -0.89
C ILE A 148 10.38 -13.70 -0.71
N LEU A 149 9.38 -14.13 0.06
CA LEU A 149 9.09 -15.55 0.23
C LEU A 149 8.67 -16.22 -1.09
N ALA A 150 7.82 -15.58 -1.90
CA ALA A 150 7.41 -16.10 -3.20
C ALA A 150 8.60 -16.25 -4.17
N LEU A 151 9.51 -15.28 -4.19
CA LEU A 151 10.75 -15.36 -4.98
C LEU A 151 11.66 -16.49 -4.49
N ALA A 152 11.80 -16.66 -3.17
CA ALA A 152 12.56 -17.77 -2.62
C ALA A 152 11.95 -19.12 -3.02
N THR A 153 10.63 -19.27 -2.95
CA THR A 153 9.96 -20.49 -3.40
C THR A 153 10.11 -20.73 -4.89
N LEU A 154 10.14 -19.68 -5.72
CA LEU A 154 10.42 -19.81 -7.14
C LEU A 154 11.83 -20.35 -7.40
N GLY A 155 12.82 -19.85 -6.65
CA GLY A 155 14.19 -20.37 -6.72
C GLY A 155 14.26 -21.86 -6.37
N VAL A 156 13.60 -22.27 -5.29
CA VAL A 156 13.50 -23.68 -4.89
C VAL A 156 12.78 -24.51 -5.96
N ALA A 157 11.64 -24.05 -6.47
CA ALA A 157 10.89 -24.72 -7.53
C ALA A 157 11.76 -24.95 -8.78
N GLY A 158 12.53 -23.93 -9.18
CA GLY A 158 13.49 -24.04 -10.29
C GLY A 158 14.55 -25.12 -10.05
N THR A 159 15.13 -25.18 -8.85
CA THR A 159 16.12 -26.23 -8.52
C THR A 159 15.52 -27.64 -8.52
N VAL A 160 14.30 -27.80 -8.01
CA VAL A 160 13.58 -29.08 -8.03
C VAL A 160 13.30 -29.51 -9.47
N GLN A 161 12.88 -28.58 -10.34
CA GLN A 161 12.61 -28.88 -11.75
C GLN A 161 13.87 -29.31 -12.51
N ILE A 162 15.02 -28.67 -12.25
CA ILE A 162 16.30 -29.09 -12.84
C ILE A 162 16.65 -30.52 -12.40
N GLY A 163 16.46 -30.85 -11.11
CA GLY A 163 16.66 -32.20 -10.59
C GLY A 163 15.75 -33.23 -11.27
N LEU A 164 14.46 -32.91 -11.41
CA LEU A 164 13.49 -33.75 -12.11
C LEU A 164 13.91 -34.01 -13.57
N SER A 165 14.37 -32.98 -14.28
CA SER A 165 14.84 -33.12 -15.66
C SER A 165 16.08 -34.01 -15.78
N LEU A 166 16.98 -34.03 -14.78
CA LEU A 166 18.14 -34.93 -14.78
C LEU A 166 17.72 -36.39 -14.55
N VAL A 167 16.76 -36.63 -13.65
CA VAL A 167 16.23 -37.98 -13.36
C VAL A 167 15.45 -38.55 -14.55
N ASN A 168 14.66 -37.71 -15.24
CA ASN A 168 13.88 -38.17 -16.39
C ASN A 168 14.75 -38.46 -17.64
N ASN A 169 15.97 -37.92 -17.69
CA ASN A 169 16.92 -38.11 -18.80
C ASN A 169 17.97 -39.21 -18.52
N SER A 170 17.97 -39.81 -17.32
CA SER A 170 18.87 -40.92 -16.92
C SER A 170 18.18 -42.26 -17.01
#